data_AF-A0A7S2TRV7-F1
#
_entry.id   AF-A0A7S2TRV7-F1
#
_cell.length_a   1.000
_cell.length_b   1.000
_cell.length_c   1.000
_cell.angle_alpha   90.00
_cell.angle_beta   90.00
_cell.angle_gamma   90.00
#
_symmetry.space_group_name_H-M   'P 1'
#
loop_
_entity.id
_entity.type
_entity.pdbx_description
1 polymer ?
#
loop_
_entity_poly.entity_id
_entity_poly.type
_entity_poly.pdbx_seq_one_letter_code
_entity_poly.pdbx_strand_id
1 'polypeptide(L)'
;FDDQPSLASTLPALAAGSTVDVIVVGAGPAGLALAGELGRRGVSVGLVGPDVPFTNNYGVWADEFEQLGLGHTLEEIYKDTLVVVSEERGMEEVGRRYGRVG
;
A
#
# COMPACT_ATOMS: atom_id res chain seq x y z
N PHE A 1 4.30 -5.24 14.06
CA PHE A 1 3.00 -4.57 13.76
C PHE A 1 2.35 -3.94 14.99
N ASP A 2 2.77 -4.26 16.21
CA ASP A 2 2.16 -3.75 17.45
C ASP A 2 2.30 -2.23 17.65
N ASP A 3 3.22 -1.59 16.91
CA ASP A 3 3.48 -0.15 16.99
C ASP A 3 2.65 0.69 15.99
N GLN A 4 1.74 0.10 15.22
CA GLN A 4 0.90 0.88 14.29
C GLN A 4 -0.28 1.52 15.05
N PRO A 5 -0.34 2.85 15.17
CA PRO A 5 -1.45 3.52 15.83
C PRO A 5 -2.73 3.34 15.00
N SER A 6 -3.87 3.26 15.67
CA SER A 6 -5.16 3.26 14.99
C SER A 6 -5.40 4.59 14.29
N LEU A 7 -6.13 4.57 13.18
CA LEU A 7 -6.54 5.77 12.45
C LEU A 7 -7.33 6.71 13.36
N ALA A 8 -8.24 6.17 14.17
CA ALA A 8 -9.04 6.96 15.11
C ALA A 8 -8.21 7.63 16.22
N SER A 9 -7.02 7.11 16.53
CA SER A 9 -6.10 7.74 17.49
C SER A 9 -5.26 8.86 16.89
N THR A 10 -5.10 8.87 15.56
CA THR A 10 -4.21 9.79 14.83
C THR A 10 -4.97 10.89 14.10
N LEU A 11 -6.19 10.61 13.65
CA LEU A 11 -6.99 11.49 12.79
C LEU A 11 -8.34 11.82 13.43
N PRO A 12 -8.86 13.04 13.23
CA PRO A 12 -10.22 13.37 13.65
C PRO A 12 -11.24 12.54 12.87
N ALA A 13 -12.34 12.17 13.52
CA ALA A 13 -13.43 11.46 12.87
C ALA A 13 -14.07 12.32 11.77
N LEU A 14 -14.34 11.71 10.61
CA LEU A 14 -15.11 12.35 9.55
C LEU A 14 -16.58 12.42 9.99
N ALA A 15 -17.06 13.61 10.32
CA ALA A 15 -18.43 13.80 10.81
C ALA A 15 -19.46 13.52 9.73
N ALA A 16 -20.59 12.90 10.09
CA ALA A 16 -21.71 12.72 9.18
C ALA A 16 -22.21 14.08 8.67
N GLY A 17 -22.37 14.21 7.35
CA GLY A 17 -22.78 15.46 6.70
C GLY A 17 -21.66 16.48 6.49
N SER A 18 -20.41 16.17 6.88
CA SER A 18 -19.25 16.99 6.51
C SER A 18 -18.96 16.91 5.00
N THR A 19 -18.38 17.98 4.46
CA THR A 19 -17.93 18.03 3.06
C THR A 19 -16.42 18.18 3.05
N VAL A 20 -15.76 17.41 2.20
CA VAL A 20 -14.32 17.45 1.94
C VAL A 20 -14.09 17.52 0.44
N ASP A 21 -12.95 18.04 0.02
CA ASP A 21 -12.59 18.15 -1.40
C ASP A 21 -12.37 16.77 -2.03
N VAL A 22 -11.79 15.84 -1.25
CA VAL A 22 -11.45 14.48 -1.71
C VAL A 22 -11.83 13.44 -0.66
N ILE A 23 -12.38 12.31 -1.12
CA ILE A 23 -12.52 11.10 -0.31
C ILE A 23 -11.58 10.03 -0.87
N VAL A 24 -10.73 9.48 -0.02
CA VAL A 24 -9.89 8.32 -0.32
C VAL A 24 -10.52 7.09 0.33
N VAL A 25 -10.92 6.13 -0.49
CA VAL A 25 -11.48 4.84 -0.03
C VAL A 25 -10.38 3.78 -0.08
N GLY A 26 -10.02 3.26 1.09
CA GLY A 26 -8.92 2.33 1.31
C GLY A 26 -7.80 2.95 2.14
N ALA A 27 -7.61 2.48 3.37
CA ALA A 27 -6.59 2.98 4.31
C ALA A 27 -5.31 2.12 4.35
N GLY A 28 -4.94 1.53 3.20
CA GLY A 28 -3.64 0.87 3.03
C GLY A 28 -2.52 1.89 2.69
N PRO A 29 -1.29 1.43 2.42
CA PRO A 29 -0.13 2.30 2.17
C PRO A 29 -0.37 3.34 1.08
N ALA A 30 -0.94 2.93 -0.06
CA ALA A 30 -1.22 3.84 -1.16
C ALA A 30 -2.26 4.91 -0.81
N GLY A 31 -3.34 4.53 -0.12
CA GLY A 31 -4.39 5.46 0.27
C GLY A 31 -3.93 6.44 1.35
N LEU A 32 -3.16 5.96 2.33
CA LEU A 32 -2.54 6.80 3.36
C LEU A 32 -1.51 7.77 2.75
N ALA A 33 -0.66 7.30 1.84
CA ALA A 33 0.30 8.15 1.15
C ALA A 33 -0.38 9.25 0.33
N LEU A 34 -1.43 8.90 -0.42
CA LEU A 34 -2.24 9.86 -1.17
C LEU A 34 -2.90 10.90 -0.25
N ALA A 35 -3.60 10.43 0.79
CA ALA A 35 -4.28 11.31 1.75
C ALA A 35 -3.30 12.25 2.46
N GLY A 36 -2.14 11.73 2.89
CA GLY A 36 -1.09 12.51 3.52
C GLY A 36 -0.51 13.59 2.61
N GLU A 37 -0.20 13.26 1.35
CA GLU A 37 0.34 14.24 0.40
C GLU A 37 -0.69 15.30 -0.01
N LEU A 38 -1.96 14.93 -0.16
CA LEU A 38 -3.06 15.88 -0.40
C LEU A 38 -3.24 16.83 0.80
N GLY A 39 -3.27 16.29 2.02
CA GLY A 39 -3.36 17.09 3.24
C GLY A 39 -2.18 18.06 3.39
N ARG A 40 -0.96 17.63 3.05
CA ARG A 40 0.24 18.50 3.03
C ARG A 40 0.12 19.67 2.06
N ARG A 41 -0.72 19.55 1.02
CA ARG A 41 -1.02 20.61 0.05
C ARG A 41 -2.23 21.47 0.44
N GLY A 42 -2.81 21.24 1.62
CA GLY A 42 -3.96 22.00 2.13
C GLY A 42 -5.31 21.53 1.59
N VAL A 43 -5.38 20.37 0.93
CA VAL A 43 -6.64 19.78 0.46
C VAL A 43 -7.34 19.12 1.65
N SER A 44 -8.65 19.36 1.81
CA SER A 44 -9.44 18.64 2.81
C SER A 44 -9.73 17.22 2.31
N VAL A 45 -9.32 16.21 3.09
CA VAL A 45 -9.41 14.80 2.70
C VAL A 45 -10.15 13.99 3.75
N GLY A 46 -11.18 13.26 3.33
CA GLY A 46 -11.78 12.18 4.11
C GLY A 46 -11.10 10.86 3.78
N LEU A 47 -10.58 10.15 4.77
CA LEU A 47 -10.04 8.80 4.61
C LEU A 47 -11.05 7.78 5.15
N VAL A 48 -11.40 6.78 4.33
CA VAL A 48 -12.36 5.74 4.70
C VAL A 48 -11.70 4.38 4.56
N GLY A 49 -11.66 3.60 5.63
CA GLY A 49 -11.16 2.23 5.63
C GLY A 49 -11.34 1.56 6.99
N PRO A 50 -11.11 0.24 7.06
CA PRO A 50 -11.08 -0.47 8.34
C PRO A 50 -9.96 0.08 9.24
N ASP A 51 -10.27 0.32 10.51
CA ASP A 51 -9.28 0.74 11.50
C ASP A 51 -8.62 -0.47 12.16
N VAL A 52 -7.80 -1.17 11.36
CA VAL A 52 -7.05 -2.35 11.76
C VAL A 52 -5.60 -2.24 11.26
N PRO A 53 -4.63 -2.90 11.92
CA PRO A 53 -3.25 -2.93 11.43
C PRO A 53 -3.17 -3.39 9.98
N PHE A 54 -2.30 -2.74 9.22
CA PHE A 54 -2.03 -3.12 7.84
C PHE A 54 -0.92 -4.16 7.81
N THR A 55 -1.26 -5.37 7.37
CA THR A 55 -0.29 -6.45 7.14
C THR A 55 0.10 -6.47 5.67
N ASN A 56 1.38 -6.33 5.37
CA ASN A 56 1.91 -6.48 4.02
C ASN A 56 1.63 -7.90 3.51
N ASN A 57 0.91 -8.00 2.39
CA ASN A 57 0.60 -9.27 1.72
C ASN A 57 0.92 -9.25 0.21
N TYR A 58 1.61 -8.20 -0.24
CA TYR A 58 1.96 -8.00 -1.64
C TYR A 58 3.44 -8.28 -1.87
N GLY A 59 3.74 -8.55 -3.14
CA GLY A 59 5.12 -8.56 -3.60
C GLY A 59 5.49 -7.26 -4.28
N VAL A 60 6.79 -7.05 -4.43
CA VAL A 60 7.41 -5.88 -5.05
C VAL A 60 8.62 -6.32 -5.86
N TRP A 61 9.04 -5.50 -6.81
CA TRP A 61 10.30 -5.74 -7.51
C TRP A 61 11.47 -5.59 -6.55
N ALA A 62 12.24 -6.66 -6.37
CA ALA A 62 13.28 -6.70 -5.35
C ALA A 62 14.34 -5.61 -5.58
N ASP A 63 14.71 -5.39 -6.84
CA ASP A 63 15.70 -4.39 -7.23
C ASP A 63 15.24 -2.95 -6.99
N GLU A 64 13.93 -2.65 -7.12
CA GLU A 64 13.40 -1.32 -6.81
C GLU A 64 13.44 -1.04 -5.30
N PHE A 65 13.09 -2.03 -4.47
CA PHE A 65 13.17 -1.89 -3.02
C PHE A 65 14.62 -1.78 -2.54
N GLU A 66 15.54 -2.55 -3.13
CA GLU A 66 16.98 -2.41 -2.89
C GLU A 66 17.46 -0.99 -3.20
N GLN A 67 17.06 -0.41 -4.35
CA GLN A 67 17.42 0.97 -4.74
C GLN A 67 16.85 2.03 -3.79
N LEU A 68 15.69 1.78 -3.18
CA LEU A 68 15.08 2.65 -2.18
C LEU A 68 15.65 2.47 -0.77
N GLY A 69 16.61 1.55 -0.57
CA GLY A 69 17.12 1.19 0.76
C GLY A 69 16.13 0.38 1.60
N LEU A 70 15.04 -0.09 0.98
CA LEU A 70 13.95 -0.85 1.61
C LEU A 70 14.14 -2.36 1.48
N GLY A 71 15.28 -2.85 0.99
CA GLY A 71 15.54 -4.29 0.86
C GLY A 71 15.41 -5.06 2.19
N HIS A 72 15.59 -4.39 3.32
CA HIS A 72 15.42 -4.97 4.66
C HIS A 72 13.97 -5.31 5.03
N THR A 73 12.97 -4.85 4.26
CA THR A 73 11.55 -5.16 4.47
C THR A 73 11.07 -6.35 3.62
N LEU A 74 11.99 -7.03 2.91
CA LEU A 74 11.67 -8.19 2.08
C LEU A 74 11.93 -9.46 2.89
N GLU A 75 10.86 -10.22 3.18
CA GLU A 75 10.97 -11.48 3.93
C GLU A 75 11.44 -12.64 3.06
N GLU A 76 10.96 -12.71 1.81
CA GLU A 76 11.32 -13.74 0.86
C GLU A 76 11.52 -13.13 -0.52
N ILE A 77 12.58 -13.55 -1.22
CA ILE A 77 12.89 -13.07 -2.57
C ILE A 77 12.90 -14.27 -3.53
N TYR A 78 12.02 -14.21 -4.51
CA TYR A 78 11.93 -15.17 -5.61
C TYR A 78 12.83 -14.72 -6.77
N LYS A 79 13.50 -15.69 -7.39
CA LYS A 79 14.43 -15.45 -8.49
C LYS A 79 13.76 -14.91 -9.76
N ASP A 80 12.46 -15.17 -9.92
CA ASP A 80 11.69 -14.85 -11.12
C ASP A 80 10.20 -14.63 -10.79
N THR A 81 9.50 -13.95 -11.69
CA THR A 81 8.05 -13.69 -11.68
C THR A 81 7.39 -14.31 -12.89
N LEU A 82 6.24 -14.94 -12.68
CA LEU A 82 5.38 -15.45 -13.74
C LEU A 82 4.14 -14.57 -13.88
N VAL A 83 3.75 -14.25 -15.11
CA VAL A 83 2.48 -13.58 -15.41
C VAL A 83 1.57 -14.56 -16.12
N VAL A 84 0.34 -14.70 -15.61
CA VAL A 84 -0.71 -15.51 -16.21
C VAL A 84 -1.88 -14.59 -16.55
N VAL A 85 -2.06 -14.31 -17.83
CA VAL A 85 -3.12 -13.40 -18.30
C VAL A 85 -4.41 -14.16 -18.60
N SER A 86 -4.29 -15.35 -19.17
CA SER A 86 -5.39 -16.28 -19.42
C SER A 86 -4.86 -17.71 -19.54
N GLU A 87 -5.74 -18.70 -19.37
CA GLU A 87 -5.36 -20.11 -19.54
C GLU A 87 -4.80 -20.40 -20.94
N GLU A 88 -5.37 -19.79 -21.98
CA GLU A 88 -4.97 -19.97 -23.39
C GLU A 88 -3.58 -19.41 -23.69
N ARG A 89 -3.22 -18.29 -23.07
CA ARG A 89 -1.89 -17.67 -23.25
C ARG A 89 -0.80 -18.36 -22.45
N GLY A 90 -1.17 -19.16 -21.45
CA GLY A 90 -0.23 -19.84 -20.58
C GLY A 90 0.49 -18.87 -19.63
N MET A 91 1.59 -19.35 -19.06
CA MET A 91 2.45 -18.59 -18.14
C MET A 91 3.62 -17.97 -18.91
N GLU A 92 3.90 -16.70 -18.66
CA GLU A 92 5.06 -16.00 -19.22
C GLU A 92 6.05 -15.65 -18.10
N GLU A 93 7.33 -15.99 -18.30
CA GLU A 93 8.43 -15.60 -17.41
C GLU A 93 8.79 -14.13 -17.65
N VAL A 94 8.81 -13.33 -16.60
CA VAL A 94 9.22 -11.92 -16.66
C VAL A 94 10.75 -11.79 -16.60
N GLY A 95 11.45 -12.77 -16.04
CA GLY A 95 12.89 -12.76 -15.85
C GLY A 95 13.34 -11.77 -14.78
N ARG A 96 12.48 -11.42 -13.81
CA ARG A 96 12.74 -10.37 -12.82
C ARG A 96 12.42 -10.84 -11.40
N ARG A 97 13.33 -10.55 -10.45
CA ARG A 97 13.19 -10.93 -9.04
C ARG A 97 12.01 -10.21 -8.38
N TYR A 98 11.27 -10.94 -7.55
CA TYR A 98 10.13 -10.42 -6.81
C TYR A 98 10.29 -10.75 -5.33
N GLY A 99 10.12 -9.76 -4.47
CA GLY A 99 10.19 -9.93 -3.02
C GLY A 99 8.81 -9.84 -2.40
N ARG A 100 8.47 -10.72 -1.46
CA ARG A 100 7.33 -10.55 -0.58
C ARG A 100 7.70 -9.59 0.55
N VAL A 101 6.90 -8.53 0.73
CA VAL A 101 7.08 -7.60 1.84
C VAL A 101 6.47 -8.21 3.11
N GLY A 102 7.17 -8.10 4.24
CA GLY A 102 6.67 -8.50 5.56
C GLY A 102 7.43 -7.84 6.69
#